data_AF-A0A2H0PMY8-F1
#
_entry.id   AF-A0A2H0PMY8-F1
#
_cell.length_a   1.000
_cell.length_b   1.000
_cell.length_c   1.000
_cell.angle_alpha   90.00
_cell.angle_beta   90.00
_cell.angle_gamma   90.00
#
_symmetry.space_group_name_H-M   'P 1'
#
loop_
_entity.id
_entity.type
_entity.pdbx_description
1 polymer ?
#
loop_
_entity_poly.entity_id
_entity_poly.type
_entity_poly.pdbx_seq_one_letter_code
_entity_poly.pdbx_strand_id
1 'polypeptide(L)'
;MKLHNNKKDLWVEDQKDQPLFFDNLPELMRPEKAAFVLGVSKQTIYDWRYRQKQKSIPPEMFIKINRMLYLRTNVLKQWIALQNG
;
A
#
# COMPACT_ATOMS: atom_id res chain seq x y z
N MET A 1 53.55 10.69 16.23
CA MET A 1 53.06 11.16 14.91
C MET A 1 51.62 10.67 14.78
N LYS A 2 50.66 11.59 14.66
CA LYS A 2 49.21 11.31 14.64
C LYS A 2 48.82 10.69 13.29
N LEU A 3 48.02 9.64 13.30
CA LEU A 3 46.94 9.45 12.33
C LEU A 3 45.75 8.82 13.04
N HIS A 4 44.80 9.68 13.43
CA HIS A 4 43.44 9.31 13.76
C HIS A 4 42.76 8.86 12.47
N ASN A 5 42.28 7.62 12.40
CA ASN A 5 41.26 7.24 11.43
C ASN A 5 39.93 7.13 12.16
N ASN A 6 39.34 8.31 12.38
CA ASN A 6 37.95 8.51 12.76
C ASN A 6 37.08 8.23 11.52
N LYS A 7 36.71 6.96 11.30
CA LYS A 7 35.51 6.66 10.53
C LYS A 7 34.39 6.54 11.53
N LYS A 8 33.77 7.70 11.77
CA LYS A 8 32.46 7.84 12.40
C LYS A 8 31.60 6.68 11.94
N ASP A 9 31.18 5.86 12.89
CA ASP A 9 30.08 4.93 12.74
C ASP A 9 28.94 5.71 12.10
N LEU A 10 28.80 5.49 10.80
CA LEU A 10 27.69 5.96 10.01
C LEU A 10 26.53 5.16 10.57
N TRP A 11 25.75 5.76 11.46
CA TRP A 11 24.40 5.32 11.72
C TRP A 11 23.66 5.46 10.39
N VAL A 12 23.75 4.43 9.55
CA VAL A 12 22.78 4.20 8.50
C VAL A 12 21.52 3.92 9.30
N GLU A 13 20.66 4.93 9.40
CA GLU A 13 19.30 4.75 9.90
C GLU A 13 18.77 3.49 9.23
N ASP A 14 18.38 2.50 10.03
CA ASP A 14 17.60 1.35 9.58
C ASP A 14 16.43 1.94 8.80
N GLN A 15 16.57 1.95 7.47
CA GLN A 15 15.42 2.11 6.61
C GLN A 15 14.53 0.96 7.02
N LYS A 16 13.45 1.29 7.75
CA LYS A 16 12.37 0.35 8.04
C LYS A 16 11.98 -0.25 6.69
N ASP A 17 12.52 -1.42 6.39
CA ASP A 17 12.06 -2.28 5.32
C ASP A 17 10.62 -2.59 5.67
N GLN A 18 9.72 -1.74 5.16
CA GLN A 18 8.30 -1.99 5.20
C GLN A 18 8.15 -3.37 4.57
N PRO A 19 7.57 -4.35 5.29
CA PRO A 19 7.51 -5.71 4.81
C PRO A 19 6.93 -5.72 3.40
N LEU A 20 7.56 -6.49 2.52
CA LEU A 20 7.35 -6.51 1.06
C LEU A 20 5.96 -7.03 0.63
N PHE A 21 4.90 -6.74 1.39
CA PHE A 21 3.52 -7.21 1.22
C PHE A 21 2.96 -6.93 -0.18
N PHE A 22 3.53 -5.94 -0.87
CA PHE A 22 3.00 -5.48 -2.14
C PHE A 22 3.96 -5.56 -3.32
N ASP A 23 5.18 -6.11 -3.18
CA ASP A 23 6.24 -5.91 -4.19
C ASP A 23 6.14 -6.77 -5.43
N ASN A 24 5.16 -7.67 -5.49
CA ASN A 24 4.87 -8.48 -6.67
C ASN A 24 3.39 -8.46 -7.07
N LEU A 25 2.68 -7.38 -6.75
CA LEU A 25 1.27 -7.26 -7.08
C LEU A 25 1.08 -6.62 -8.46
N PRO A 26 0.08 -7.08 -9.25
CA PRO A 26 -0.25 -6.44 -10.51
C PRO A 26 -0.67 -4.99 -10.27
N GLU A 27 -0.45 -4.11 -11.26
CA GLU A 27 -0.85 -2.70 -11.18
C GLU A 27 -2.35 -2.54 -10.91
N LEU A 28 -3.15 -3.43 -11.50
CA LEU A 28 -4.60 -3.52 -11.29
C LEU A 28 -4.96 -4.85 -10.65
N MET A 29 -5.80 -4.78 -9.62
CA MET A 29 -6.23 -5.95 -8.86
C MET A 29 -7.74 -6.07 -8.79
N ARG A 30 -8.26 -7.29 -8.90
CA ARG A 30 -9.68 -7.57 -8.66
C ARG A 30 -10.03 -7.41 -7.18
N PRO A 31 -11.25 -6.95 -6.83
CA PRO A 31 -11.71 -6.89 -5.44
C PRO A 31 -11.52 -8.20 -4.68
N GLU A 32 -11.75 -9.34 -5.34
CA GLU A 32 -11.56 -10.68 -4.79
C GLU A 32 -10.12 -10.92 -4.36
N LYS A 33 -9.15 -10.55 -5.21
CA LYS A 33 -7.73 -10.72 -4.95
C LYS A 33 -7.24 -9.72 -3.92
N ALA A 34 -7.74 -8.48 -3.94
CA ALA A 34 -7.40 -7.46 -2.95
C ALA A 34 -7.86 -7.87 -1.55
N ALA A 35 -9.10 -8.37 -1.44
CA ALA A 35 -9.63 -8.93 -0.20
C ALA A 35 -8.74 -10.05 0.35
N PHE A 36 -8.35 -11.00 -0.51
CA PHE A 36 -7.45 -12.08 -0.14
C PHE A 36 -6.08 -11.59 0.34
N VAL A 37 -5.44 -10.67 -0.38
CA VAL A 37 -4.12 -10.12 -0.03
C VAL A 37 -4.15 -9.36 1.29
N LEU A 38 -5.22 -8.60 1.53
CA LEU A 38 -5.36 -7.76 2.74
C LEU A 38 -5.94 -8.52 3.94
N GLY A 39 -6.34 -9.79 3.78
CA GLY A 39 -6.99 -10.56 4.85
C GLY A 39 -8.34 -9.99 5.28
N VAL A 40 -9.07 -9.31 4.38
CA VAL A 40 -10.40 -8.75 4.65
C VAL A 40 -11.46 -9.42 3.78
N SER A 41 -12.74 -9.20 4.12
CA SER A 41 -13.83 -9.74 3.29
C SER A 41 -13.95 -9.00 1.95
N LYS A 42 -14.44 -9.68 0.91
CA LYS A 42 -14.80 -9.02 -0.36
C LYS A 42 -15.80 -7.89 -0.16
N GLN A 43 -16.77 -8.08 0.74
CA GLN A 43 -17.76 -7.07 1.08
C GLN A 43 -17.10 -5.79 1.60
N THR A 44 -16.06 -5.92 2.43
CA THR A 44 -15.28 -4.78 2.93
C THR A 44 -14.70 -3.95 1.78
N ILE A 45 -14.17 -4.59 0.73
CA ILE A 45 -13.65 -3.90 -0.45
C ILE A 45 -14.77 -3.20 -1.24
N TYR A 46 -15.95 -3.79 -1.35
CA TYR A 46 -17.10 -3.14 -1.99
C TYR A 46 -17.66 -1.98 -1.16
N ASP A 47 -17.68 -2.12 0.16
CA ASP A 47 -18.08 -1.05 1.09
C ASP A 47 -17.13 0.14 1.00
N TRP A 48 -15.84 -0.11 0.84
CA TRP A 48 -14.84 0.93 0.57
C TRP A 48 -15.19 1.76 -0.66
N ARG A 49 -15.58 1.10 -1.75
CA ARG A 49 -16.02 1.78 -2.96
C ARG A 49 -17.33 2.54 -2.79
N TYR A 50 -18.28 2.01 -2.02
CA TYR A 50 -19.58 2.68 -1.83
C TYR A 50 -19.50 3.86 -0.86
N ARG A 51 -18.64 3.75 0.17
CA ARG A 51 -18.54 4.71 1.27
C ARG A 51 -17.26 5.54 1.22
N GLN A 52 -16.75 5.81 0.02
CA GLN A 52 -15.45 6.48 -0.18
C GLN A 52 -15.30 7.76 0.65
N LYS A 53 -16.31 8.63 0.61
CA LYS A 53 -16.31 9.91 1.35
C LYS A 53 -16.27 9.76 2.87
N GLN A 54 -16.89 8.72 3.41
CA GLN A 54 -17.00 8.53 4.87
C GLN A 54 -15.71 7.94 5.47
N LYS A 55 -14.94 7.20 4.66
CA LYS A 55 -13.72 6.51 5.10
C LYS A 55 -12.44 7.17 4.57
N SER A 56 -12.54 8.38 4.01
CA SER A 56 -11.42 9.08 3.38
C SER A 56 -10.66 8.20 2.38
N ILE A 57 -11.40 7.39 1.62
CA ILE A 57 -10.83 6.46 0.64
C ILE A 57 -10.67 7.21 -0.69
N PRO A 58 -9.46 7.23 -1.26
CA PRO A 58 -9.21 7.90 -2.53
C PRO A 58 -10.15 7.37 -3.63
N PRO A 59 -10.92 8.23 -4.31
CA PRO A 59 -11.86 7.80 -5.35
C PRO A 59 -11.16 7.10 -6.52
N GLU A 60 -9.94 7.53 -6.86
CA GLU A 60 -9.08 6.99 -7.91
C GLU A 60 -8.54 5.59 -7.60
N MET A 61 -8.67 5.12 -6.36
CA MET A 61 -8.33 3.74 -6.00
C MET A 61 -9.13 2.75 -6.83
N PHE A 62 -10.35 3.09 -7.24
CA PHE A 62 -11.23 2.19 -7.97
C PHE A 62 -11.39 2.60 -9.43
N ILE A 63 -11.25 1.64 -10.34
CA ILE A 63 -11.48 1.84 -11.78
C ILE A 63 -12.36 0.75 -12.36
N LYS A 64 -13.22 1.12 -13.32
CA LYS A 64 -14.02 0.17 -14.09
C LYS A 64 -13.45 0.03 -15.50
N ILE A 65 -13.16 -1.20 -15.91
CA ILE A 65 -12.72 -1.56 -17.25
C ILE A 65 -13.64 -2.68 -17.73
N ASN A 66 -14.26 -2.59 -18.90
CA ASN A 66 -15.16 -3.64 -19.41
C ASN A 66 -16.22 -4.12 -18.40
N ARG A 67 -16.90 -3.17 -17.73
CA ARG A 67 -17.92 -3.41 -16.67
C ARG A 67 -17.38 -4.09 -15.40
N MET A 68 -16.09 -4.36 -15.35
CA MET A 68 -15.41 -5.05 -14.27
C MET A 68 -14.70 -4.04 -13.37
N LEU A 69 -14.80 -4.24 -12.05
CA LEU A 69 -14.16 -3.37 -11.08
C LEU A 69 -12.73 -3.84 -10.79
N TYR A 70 -11.83 -2.88 -10.67
CA TYR A 70 -10.44 -3.08 -10.29
C TYR A 70 -10.01 -2.03 -9.26
N LEU A 71 -8.99 -2.37 -8.49
CA LEU A 71 -8.28 -1.49 -7.60
C LEU A 71 -6.92 -1.16 -8.21
N ARG A 72 -6.52 0.11 -8.15
CA ARG A 72 -5.16 0.55 -8.46
C ARG A 72 -4.26 0.24 -7.27
N THR A 73 -3.32 -0.67 -7.46
CA THR A 73 -2.47 -1.17 -6.38
C THR A 73 -1.60 -0.08 -5.78
N ASN A 74 -1.06 0.83 -6.59
CA ASN A 74 -0.24 1.96 -6.10
C ASN A 74 -1.02 2.88 -5.15
N VAL A 75 -2.27 3.24 -5.50
CA VAL A 75 -3.14 4.08 -4.66
C VAL A 75 -3.51 3.35 -3.38
N LEU A 76 -3.81 2.06 -3.48
CA LEU A 76 -4.10 1.20 -2.32
C LEU A 76 -2.93 1.16 -1.33
N LYS A 77 -1.70 0.95 -1.82
CA LYS A 77 -0.48 0.97 -0.99
C LYS A 77 -0.33 2.30 -0.26
N GLN A 78 -0.42 3.41 -0.98
CA GLN A 78 -0.30 4.76 -0.42
C GLN A 78 -1.36 5.02 0.65
N TRP A 79 -2.60 4.68 0.36
CA TRP A 79 -3.70 4.87 1.31
C TRP A 79 -3.50 4.05 2.58
N ILE A 80 -3.11 2.77 2.47
CA ILE A 80 -2.85 1.92 3.65
C ILE A 80 -1.68 2.46 4.47
N ALA A 81 -0.61 2.92 3.82
CA ALA A 81 0.53 3.53 4.51
C ALA A 81 0.11 4.76 5.34
N LEU A 82 -0.85 5.56 4.86
CA LEU A 82 -1.40 6.70 5.59
C LEU A 82 -2.30 6.32 6.78
N GLN A 83 -2.82 5.08 6.84
CA GLN A 83 -3.63 4.62 7.97
C GLN A 83 -2.79 4.07 9.13
N ASN A 84 -1.57 3.63 8.85
CA ASN A 84 -0.68 2.98 9.82
C ASN A 84 0.48 3.88 10.30
N GLY A 85 0.52 5.14 9.85
CA GLY A 85 1.46 6.17 10.30
C GLY A 85 0.89 6.97 11.45
#